data_AF-A0A0L6CQY5-F1
#
_entry.id   AF-A0A0L6CQY5-F1
#
_cell.length_a   1.000
_cell.length_b   1.000
_cell.length_c   1.000
_cell.angle_alpha   90.00
_cell.angle_beta   90.00
_cell.angle_gamma   90.00
#
_symmetry.space_group_name_H-M   'P 1'
#
loop_
_entity.id
_entity.type
_entity.pdbx_description
1 polymer ?
#
loop_
_entity_poly.entity_id
_entity_poly.type
_entity_poly.pdbx_seq_one_letter_code
_entity_poly.pdbx_strand_id
1 'polypeptide(L)'
;MSEAVSIYLKLQGKDRPLTFHRGAERSCGYVIDVTGDKHLRSYTKKDANQCRDALIERGLAGSSITRILGTVRSVTNFAASEMGISITNPFGGVYFDRKAGVQERQPLPKEAIYAVQKECQRLDDELRWLVALVSDTGMRLAEATGRRWVILS
;
A
#
# COMPACT_ATOMS: atom_id res chain seq x y z
N MET A 1 -15.78 13.03 -0.22
CA MET A 1 -14.61 12.15 -0.44
C MET A 1 -15.05 10.70 -0.50
N SER A 2 -15.93 10.26 0.41
CA SER A 2 -16.53 8.91 0.33
C SER A 2 -17.18 8.64 -1.04
N GLU A 3 -17.91 9.61 -1.58
CA GLU A 3 -18.49 9.55 -2.92
C GLU A 3 -17.43 9.36 -4.02
N ALA A 4 -16.34 10.13 -3.96
CA ALA A 4 -15.23 10.03 -4.90
C ALA A 4 -14.57 8.64 -4.85
N VAL A 5 -14.42 8.06 -3.65
CA VAL A 5 -13.94 6.68 -3.48
C VAL A 5 -14.91 5.69 -4.10
N SER A 6 -16.22 5.86 -3.88
CA SER A 6 -17.26 4.99 -4.46
C SER A 6 -17.22 5.00 -5.98
N ILE A 7 -17.15 6.19 -6.61
CA ILE A 7 -17.01 6.35 -8.07
C ILE A 7 -15.72 5.67 -8.55
N TYR A 8 -14.59 5.95 -7.88
CA TYR A 8 -13.31 5.37 -8.23
C TYR A 8 -13.32 3.83 -8.18
N LEU A 9 -13.84 3.23 -7.12
CA LEU A 9 -13.86 1.78 -6.97
C LEU A 9 -14.86 1.09 -7.88
N LYS A 10 -16.01 1.71 -8.17
CA LYS A 10 -16.98 1.19 -9.13
C LYS A 10 -16.41 1.10 -10.55
N LEU A 11 -15.63 2.10 -10.96
CA LEU A 11 -15.14 2.21 -12.34
C LEU A 11 -13.72 1.63 -12.53
N GLN A 12 -12.78 1.95 -11.63
CA GLN A 12 -11.39 1.47 -11.70
C GLN A 12 -11.17 0.16 -10.94
N GLY A 13 -12.08 -0.21 -10.04
CA GLY A 13 -11.90 -1.35 -9.13
C GLY A 13 -12.52 -2.68 -9.58
N LYS A 14 -13.33 -2.71 -10.66
CA LYS A 14 -14.12 -3.89 -11.07
C LYS A 14 -13.29 -5.18 -11.21
N ASP A 15 -12.12 -5.09 -11.84
CA ASP A 15 -11.22 -6.22 -12.08
C ASP A 15 -9.96 -6.16 -11.20
N ARG A 16 -10.00 -5.37 -10.12
CA ARG A 16 -8.87 -5.19 -9.21
C ARG A 16 -9.04 -6.03 -7.94
N PRO A 17 -7.94 -6.55 -7.37
CA PRO A 17 -7.99 -7.38 -6.17
C PRO A 17 -8.50 -6.58 -4.95
N LEU A 18 -9.01 -7.27 -3.93
CA LEU A 18 -9.50 -6.65 -2.69
C LEU A 18 -8.46 -5.74 -2.01
N THR A 19 -7.17 -6.02 -2.18
CA THR A 19 -6.07 -5.19 -1.66
C THR A 19 -6.06 -3.78 -2.29
N PHE A 20 -6.49 -3.65 -3.54
CA PHE A 20 -6.65 -2.36 -4.21
C PHE A 20 -7.78 -1.55 -3.58
N HIS A 21 -8.95 -2.18 -3.39
CA HIS A 21 -10.12 -1.56 -2.75
C HIS A 21 -9.79 -1.05 -1.35
N ARG A 22 -9.24 -1.92 -0.50
CA ARG A 22 -8.79 -1.57 0.85
C ARG A 22 -7.71 -0.48 0.84
N GLY A 23 -6.87 -0.44 -0.19
CA GLY A 23 -5.84 0.58 -0.36
C GLY A 23 -6.45 1.98 -0.56
N ALA A 24 -7.45 2.08 -1.45
CA ALA A 24 -8.18 3.32 -1.70
C ALA A 24 -8.98 3.77 -0.48
N GLU A 25 -9.78 2.86 0.10
CA GLU A 25 -10.60 3.13 1.28
C GLU A 25 -9.75 3.59 2.46
N ARG A 26 -8.65 2.89 2.77
CA ARG A 26 -7.76 3.29 3.87
C ARG A 26 -7.13 4.66 3.62
N SER A 27 -6.62 4.88 2.40
CA SER A 27 -5.89 6.12 2.09
C SER A 27 -6.81 7.34 2.15
N CYS A 28 -8.01 7.24 1.57
CA CYS A 28 -9.01 8.29 1.61
C CYS A 28 -9.73 8.39 2.96
N GLY A 29 -9.79 7.29 3.72
CA GLY A 29 -10.28 7.25 5.10
C GLY A 29 -9.50 8.19 6.01
N TYR A 30 -8.16 8.23 5.89
CA TYR A 30 -7.36 9.20 6.64
C TYR A 30 -7.75 10.66 6.38
N VAL A 31 -8.13 11.00 5.14
CA VAL A 31 -8.58 12.36 4.82
C VAL A 31 -9.91 12.67 5.49
N ILE A 32 -10.85 11.71 5.43
CA ILE A 32 -12.17 11.83 6.04
C ILE A 32 -12.05 11.96 7.56
N ASP A 33 -11.23 11.12 8.19
CA ASP A 33 -11.01 11.13 9.64
C ASP A 33 -10.44 12.46 10.13
N VAL A 34 -9.53 13.07 9.37
CA VAL A 34 -8.80 14.29 9.80
C VAL A 34 -9.57 15.56 9.44
N THR A 35 -10.22 15.60 8.28
CA THR A 35 -10.76 16.83 7.70
C THR A 35 -12.27 16.80 7.43
N GLY A 36 -12.92 15.67 7.74
CA GLY A 36 -14.34 15.43 7.50
C GLY A 36 -14.64 14.98 6.06
N ASP A 37 -15.81 14.37 5.86
CA ASP A 37 -16.26 13.97 4.53
C ASP A 37 -16.86 15.15 3.76
N LYS A 38 -15.99 15.88 3.05
CA LYS A 38 -16.37 17.04 2.24
C LYS A 38 -16.61 16.66 0.78
N HIS A 39 -17.40 17.49 0.09
CA HIS A 39 -17.48 17.48 -1.37
C HIS A 39 -16.10 17.81 -1.98
N LEU A 40 -15.77 17.27 -3.17
CA LEU A 40 -14.43 17.43 -3.76
C LEU A 40 -14.01 18.90 -3.93
N ARG A 41 -14.95 19.78 -4.31
CA ARG A 41 -14.70 21.23 -4.46
C ARG A 41 -14.42 21.95 -3.15
N SER A 42 -14.77 21.37 -2.02
CA SER A 42 -14.64 21.99 -0.71
C SER A 42 -13.32 21.65 -0.02
N TYR A 43 -12.53 20.72 -0.57
CA TYR A 43 -11.17 20.48 -0.09
C TYR A 43 -10.26 21.63 -0.49
N THR A 44 -9.45 22.05 0.47
CA THR A 44 -8.49 23.14 0.34
C THR A 44 -7.07 22.64 0.54
N LYS A 45 -6.09 23.47 0.20
CA LYS A 45 -4.68 23.14 0.46
C LYS A 45 -4.40 22.98 1.96
N LYS A 46 -5.15 23.70 2.80
CA LYS A 46 -5.09 23.56 4.27
C LYS A 46 -5.50 22.16 4.71
N ASP A 47 -6.57 21.60 4.15
CA ASP A 47 -7.01 20.23 4.46
C ASP A 47 -5.93 19.19 4.08
N ALA A 48 -5.31 19.36 2.91
CA ALA A 48 -4.23 18.47 2.48
C ALA A 48 -3.01 18.53 3.43
N ASN A 49 -2.65 19.73 3.91
CA ASN A 49 -1.58 19.91 4.88
C ASN A 49 -1.95 19.32 6.24
N GLN A 50 -3.18 19.51 6.71
CA GLN A 50 -3.67 18.89 7.95
C GLN A 50 -3.64 17.37 7.87
N CYS A 51 -4.06 16.78 6.75
CA CYS A 51 -3.94 15.34 6.53
C CYS A 51 -2.48 14.88 6.60
N ARG A 52 -1.54 15.59 5.96
CA ARG A 52 -0.11 15.30 6.06
C ARG A 52 0.36 15.34 7.52
N ASP A 53 0.05 16.41 8.23
CA ASP A 53 0.53 16.63 9.60
C ASP A 53 0.01 15.54 10.54
N ALA A 54 -1.25 15.16 10.41
CA ALA A 54 -1.83 14.04 11.16
C ALA A 54 -1.16 12.69 10.83
N LEU A 55 -0.75 12.45 9.57
CA LEU A 55 -0.03 11.23 9.19
C LEU A 55 1.40 11.20 9.77
N ILE A 56 2.06 12.36 9.87
CA ILE A 56 3.36 12.52 10.51
C ILE A 56 3.24 12.29 12.02
N GLU A 57 2.22 12.88 12.66
CA GLU A 57 1.95 12.71 14.10
C GLU A 57 1.65 11.25 14.46
N ARG A 58 1.02 10.51 13.56
CA ARG A 58 0.83 9.04 13.67
C ARG A 58 2.13 8.24 13.49
N GLY A 59 3.27 8.88 13.26
CA GLY A 59 4.58 8.24 13.12
C GLY A 59 4.78 7.48 11.81
N LEU A 60 4.00 7.78 10.76
CA LEU A 60 4.16 7.10 9.49
C LEU A 60 5.43 7.55 8.77
N ALA A 61 6.18 6.58 8.22
CA ALA A 61 7.33 6.86 7.38
C ALA A 61 6.93 7.68 6.13
N GLY A 62 7.83 8.54 5.65
CA GLY A 62 7.61 9.38 4.48
C GLY A 62 7.25 8.59 3.21
N SER A 63 7.77 7.37 3.06
CA SER A 63 7.38 6.48 1.96
C SER A 63 5.92 6.03 2.05
N SER A 64 5.40 5.77 3.25
CA SER A 64 4.00 5.46 3.50
C SER A 64 3.09 6.66 3.23
N ILE A 65 3.47 7.85 3.73
CA ILE A 65 2.74 9.10 3.47
C ILE A 65 2.67 9.38 1.96
N THR A 66 3.77 9.16 1.24
CA THR A 66 3.83 9.30 -0.22
C THR A 66 2.82 8.40 -0.94
N ARG A 67 2.71 7.13 -0.53
CA ARG A 67 1.75 6.19 -1.11
C ARG A 67 0.31 6.59 -0.80
N ILE A 68 0.02 6.98 0.44
CA ILE A 68 -1.31 7.41 0.88
C ILE A 68 -1.76 8.64 0.07
N LEU A 69 -0.96 9.71 0.06
CA LEU A 69 -1.29 10.94 -0.66
C LEU A 69 -1.33 10.72 -2.19
N GLY A 70 -0.51 9.82 -2.72
CA GLY A 70 -0.56 9.39 -4.12
C GLY A 70 -1.91 8.76 -4.48
N THR A 71 -2.42 7.86 -3.65
CA THR A 71 -3.75 7.27 -3.82
C THR A 71 -4.86 8.32 -3.72
N VAL A 72 -4.84 9.17 -2.70
CA VAL A 72 -5.82 10.25 -2.52
C VAL A 72 -5.85 11.17 -3.74
N ARG A 73 -4.67 11.52 -4.28
CA ARG A 73 -4.56 12.34 -5.49
C ARG A 73 -5.22 11.66 -6.68
N SER A 74 -4.95 10.38 -6.90
CA SER A 74 -5.50 9.61 -8.01
C SER A 74 -7.02 9.49 -7.93
N VAL A 75 -7.56 9.17 -6.74
CA VAL A 75 -9.00 9.11 -6.49
C VAL A 75 -9.66 10.46 -6.77
N THR A 76 -9.09 11.54 -6.23
CA THR A 76 -9.63 12.90 -6.40
C THR A 76 -9.63 13.33 -7.86
N ASN A 77 -8.53 13.11 -8.59
CA ASN A 77 -8.44 13.48 -10.01
C ASN A 77 -9.42 12.68 -10.87
N PHE A 78 -9.51 11.37 -10.64
CA PHE A 78 -10.40 10.50 -11.39
C PHE A 78 -11.87 10.90 -11.17
N ALA A 79 -12.30 11.01 -9.91
CA ALA A 79 -13.67 11.37 -9.59
C ALA A 79 -14.03 12.79 -10.05
N ALA A 80 -13.09 13.75 -9.96
CA ALA A 80 -13.30 15.09 -10.50
C ALA A 80 -13.51 15.08 -12.02
N SER A 81 -12.68 14.34 -12.76
CA SER A 81 -12.84 14.15 -14.20
C SER A 81 -14.21 13.56 -14.52
N GLU A 82 -14.62 12.53 -13.78
CA GLU A 82 -15.84 11.79 -14.07
C GLU A 82 -17.13 12.55 -13.72
N MET A 83 -17.04 13.48 -12.78
CA MET A 83 -18.12 14.41 -12.47
C MET A 83 -18.09 15.69 -13.33
N GLY A 84 -17.17 15.82 -14.28
CA GLY A 84 -16.99 17.04 -15.07
C GLY A 84 -16.56 18.26 -14.24
N ILE A 85 -15.91 18.03 -13.10
CA ILE A 85 -15.48 19.06 -12.17
C ILE A 85 -14.05 19.49 -12.50
N SER A 86 -13.88 20.73 -12.93
CA SER A 86 -12.56 21.36 -13.01
C SER A 86 -12.12 21.85 -11.62
N ILE A 87 -11.11 21.20 -11.04
CA ILE A 87 -10.47 21.59 -9.78
C ILE A 87 -8.96 21.44 -9.87
N THR A 88 -8.23 22.35 -9.22
CA THR A 88 -6.83 22.13 -8.89
C THR A 88 -6.77 21.23 -7.66
N ASN A 89 -6.27 20.00 -7.81
CA ASN A 89 -6.25 19.02 -6.73
C ASN A 89 -5.43 19.51 -5.51
N PRO A 90 -6.05 19.72 -4.33
CA PRO A 90 -5.35 20.23 -3.15
C PRO A 90 -4.27 19.28 -2.61
N PHE A 91 -4.44 17.97 -2.82
CA PHE A 91 -3.50 16.92 -2.43
C PHE A 91 -2.32 16.81 -3.41
N GLY A 92 -2.34 17.54 -4.52
CA GLY A 92 -1.20 17.69 -5.42
C GLY A 92 -0.09 18.53 -4.78
N GLY A 93 1.16 18.06 -4.83
CA GLY A 93 2.33 18.84 -4.39
C GLY A 93 2.32 19.17 -2.90
N VAL A 94 1.85 18.28 -2.04
CA VAL A 94 2.01 18.42 -0.58
C VAL A 94 3.47 18.17 -0.23
N TYR A 95 4.10 19.11 0.49
CA TYR A 95 5.51 19.05 0.86
C TYR A 95 5.71 18.33 2.20
N PHE A 96 6.62 17.36 2.24
CA PHE A 96 7.07 16.62 3.42
C PHE A 96 8.36 15.87 3.09
N ASP A 97 9.11 15.44 4.10
CA ASP A 97 10.27 14.57 3.91
C ASP A 97 9.81 13.14 3.56
N ARG A 98 10.07 12.74 2.32
CA ARG A 98 9.72 11.40 1.81
C ARG A 98 10.63 10.29 2.32
N LYS A 99 11.80 10.64 2.87
CA LYS A 99 12.80 9.70 3.41
C LYS A 99 12.73 9.56 4.93
N ALA A 100 12.03 10.45 5.63
CA ALA A 100 11.83 10.36 7.07
C ALA A 100 11.29 8.99 7.49
N GLY A 101 11.95 8.35 8.46
CA GLY A 101 11.54 7.04 9.00
C GLY A 101 11.63 5.87 8.02
N VAL A 102 12.21 6.04 6.83
CA VAL A 102 12.43 4.94 5.88
C VAL A 102 13.67 4.17 6.30
N GLN A 103 13.48 2.93 6.74
CA GLN A 103 14.57 2.00 6.96
C GLN A 103 14.80 1.16 5.71
N GLU A 104 16.04 1.08 5.24
CA GLU A 104 16.41 0.12 4.21
C GLU A 104 16.52 -1.27 4.83
N ARG A 105 15.82 -2.24 4.22
CA ARG A 105 15.92 -3.64 4.60
C ARG A 105 17.31 -4.14 4.23
N GLN A 106 18.10 -4.50 5.23
CA GLN A 106 19.41 -5.10 5.00
C GLN A 106 19.26 -6.55 4.52
N PRO A 107 20.11 -7.02 3.58
CA PRO A 107 20.20 -8.43 3.24
C PRO A 107 20.53 -9.27 4.47
N LEU A 108 19.97 -10.48 4.53
CA LEU A 108 20.38 -11.44 5.55
C LEU A 108 21.78 -12.00 5.21
N PRO A 109 22.68 -12.14 6.19
CA PRO A 109 23.95 -12.86 5.98
C PRO A 109 23.70 -14.31 5.52
N LYS A 110 24.60 -14.85 4.69
CA LYS A 110 24.46 -16.21 4.14
C LYS A 110 24.45 -17.26 5.24
N GLU A 111 25.21 -17.03 6.29
CA GLU A 111 25.34 -17.91 7.46
C GLU A 111 23.99 -18.06 8.17
N ALA A 112 23.22 -16.97 8.28
CA ALA A 112 21.88 -17.00 8.85
C ALA A 112 20.90 -17.77 7.96
N ILE A 113 21.03 -17.64 6.63
CA ILE A 113 20.22 -18.39 5.67
C ILE A 113 20.50 -19.89 5.81
N TYR A 114 21.79 -20.30 5.82
CA TYR A 114 22.17 -21.70 5.97
C TYR A 114 21.74 -22.31 7.31
N ALA A 115 21.79 -21.53 8.40
CA ALA A 115 21.29 -21.98 9.70
C ALA A 115 19.78 -22.28 9.66
N VAL A 116 18.99 -21.41 9.03
CA VAL A 116 17.55 -21.62 8.86
C VAL A 116 17.27 -22.83 7.97
N GLN A 117 17.99 -22.99 6.87
CA GLN A 117 17.83 -24.14 5.96
C GLN A 117 18.12 -25.48 6.64
N LYS A 118 19.21 -25.55 7.42
CA LYS A 118 19.56 -26.74 8.19
C LYS A 118 18.45 -27.11 9.18
N GLU A 119 17.88 -26.11 9.83
CA GLU A 119 16.76 -26.33 10.76
C GLU A 119 15.48 -26.77 10.05
N CYS A 120 15.23 -26.24 8.84
CA CYS A 120 14.12 -26.68 8.01
C CYS A 120 14.25 -28.17 7.63
N GLN A 121 15.45 -28.60 7.22
CA GLN A 121 15.73 -30.00 6.91
C GLN A 121 15.62 -30.91 8.15
N ARG A 122 15.99 -30.41 9.33
CA ARG A 122 15.91 -31.17 10.58
C ARG A 122 14.48 -31.45 11.02
N LEU A 123 13.58 -30.48 10.82
CA LEU A 123 12.17 -30.58 11.21
C LEU A 123 11.32 -31.32 10.17
N ASP A 124 11.70 -31.23 8.89
CA ASP A 124 11.15 -32.05 7.80
C ASP A 124 9.61 -31.99 7.64
N ASP A 125 9.05 -30.78 7.72
CA ASP A 125 7.62 -30.55 7.51
C ASP A 125 7.33 -29.57 6.36
N GLU A 126 6.13 -29.63 5.78
CA GLU A 126 5.75 -28.88 4.58
C GLU A 126 6.02 -27.37 4.67
N LEU A 127 5.78 -26.77 5.84
CA LEU A 127 6.01 -25.33 6.01
C LEU A 127 7.50 -25.00 5.99
N ARG A 128 8.33 -25.88 6.53
CA ARG A 128 9.80 -25.72 6.58
C ARG A 128 10.41 -25.95 5.21
N TRP A 129 9.89 -26.89 4.43
CA TRP A 129 10.26 -27.06 3.03
C TRP A 129 9.90 -25.84 2.17
N LEU A 130 8.75 -25.20 2.43
CA LEU A 130 8.39 -23.95 1.77
C LEU A 130 9.39 -22.82 2.10
N VAL A 131 9.78 -22.71 3.37
CA VAL A 131 10.80 -21.73 3.81
C VAL A 131 12.15 -22.00 3.16
N ALA A 132 12.59 -23.26 3.13
CA ALA A 132 13.83 -23.68 2.47
C ALA A 132 13.81 -23.32 0.97
N LEU A 133 12.72 -23.65 0.26
CA LEU A 133 12.55 -23.34 -1.16
C LEU A 133 12.63 -21.83 -1.45
N VAL A 134 11.93 -21.01 -0.65
CA VAL A 134 11.95 -19.55 -0.81
C VAL A 134 13.36 -19.00 -0.53
N SER A 135 14.06 -19.56 0.47
CA SER A 135 15.40 -19.11 0.83
C SER A 135 16.47 -19.43 -0.23
N ASP A 136 16.36 -20.57 -0.92
CA ASP A 136 17.30 -20.96 -1.99
C ASP A 136 17.04 -20.23 -3.30
N THR A 137 15.77 -19.99 -3.64
CA THR A 137 15.38 -19.48 -4.97
C THR A 137 15.21 -17.97 -5.02
N GLY A 138 15.00 -17.33 -3.86
CA GLY A 138 14.62 -15.92 -3.78
C GLY A 138 13.21 -15.61 -4.34
N MET A 139 12.38 -16.64 -4.57
CA MET A 139 11.00 -16.47 -5.02
C MET A 139 10.18 -15.63 -4.03
N ARG A 140 9.14 -14.95 -4.51
CA ARG A 140 8.17 -14.36 -3.59
C ARG A 140 7.36 -15.48 -2.93
N LEU A 141 7.03 -15.31 -1.65
CA LEU A 141 6.25 -16.31 -0.91
C LEU A 141 4.97 -16.73 -1.65
N ALA A 142 4.26 -15.77 -2.25
CA ALA A 142 3.04 -16.04 -3.03
C ALA A 142 3.28 -16.93 -4.27
N GLU A 143 4.45 -16.83 -4.90
CA GLU A 143 4.84 -17.67 -6.04
C GLU A 143 5.13 -19.11 -5.58
N ALA A 144 5.75 -19.25 -4.41
CA ALA A 144 6.08 -20.56 -3.83
C ALA A 144 4.82 -21.29 -3.33
N THR A 145 3.87 -20.57 -2.70
CA THR A 145 2.59 -21.15 -2.24
C THR A 145 1.58 -21.42 -3.35
N GLY A 146 1.70 -20.73 -4.49
CA GLY A 146 0.79 -20.85 -5.63
C GLY A 146 1.07 -22.07 -6.53
N ARG A 147 2.16 -22.81 -6.28
CA ARG A 147 2.47 -24.03 -7.03
C ARG A 147 1.52 -25.15 -6.61
N ARG A 148 0.72 -25.63 -7.56
CA ARG A 148 0.03 -26.91 -7.44
C ARG A 148 1.08 -28.00 -7.63
N TRP A 149 1.27 -28.89 -6.65
CA TRP A 149 2.17 -30.06 -6.69
C TRP A 149 1.69 -31.13 -7.70
N VAL A 150 1.55 -30.74 -8.96
CA VAL A 150 1.42 -31.67 -10.09
C VAL A 150 2.77 -31.58 -10.79
N ILE A 151 3.38 -32.74 -11.06
CA ILE A 151 4.78 -32.96 -11.46
C ILE A 151 5.69 -33.19 -10.25
N LEU A 152 5.68 -34.43 -9.76
CA LEU A 152 6.85 -35.29 -9.52
C LEU A 152 6.30 -36.61 -8.95
N SER A 153 5.71 -37.42 -9.82
CA SER A 153 5.30 -38.81 -9.58
C SER A 153 5.46 -39.57 -10.88
#